data_AF-L1JK87-F1
#
_entry.id   AF-L1JK87-F1
#
_cell.length_a   1.000
_cell.length_b   1.000
_cell.length_c   1.000
_cell.angle_alpha   90.00
_cell.angle_beta   90.00
_cell.angle_gamma   90.00
#
_symmetry.space_group_name_H-M   'P 1'
#
loop_
_entity.id
_entity.type
_entity.pdbx_description
1 polymer ?
#
loop_
_entity_poly.entity_id
_entity_poly.type
_entity_poly.pdbx_seq_one_letter_code
_entity_poly.pdbx_strand_id
1 'polypeptide(L)'
;MPVGKFLSEELTRLEQCDVKFADGMIRYSDLKAHLRQLLENHTNDVIERSETYCEAECPVCLDVLGKSTSVTMTSCGHSYHTICLISSLGDGLCTSCPLCRTSLSKLVPTGFDGVCFKLICKIRINVDTAQACHRSVLEDIKRRKRECEKDAEKLWSFQIGRKKGILKTMSSLLRCIEALERFSKATATGICKISSKIAKTLDPELGARLKEEYVTRMLYYQDCAEDGNKTTANLKAEIIEYMENFSAGRHIRSNSSSSTGFRCLIPQIDDMQYVAETEVN
;
A
#
# COMPACT_ATOMS: atom_id res chain seq x y z
N MET A 1 23.88 -27.65 7.35
CA MET A 1 22.58 -28.01 6.71
C MET A 1 22.77 -28.14 5.21
N PRO A 2 22.26 -29.20 4.56
CA PRO A 2 22.30 -29.31 3.11
C PRO A 2 21.42 -28.22 2.48
N VAL A 3 22.01 -27.44 1.57
CA VAL A 3 21.48 -26.19 1.01
C VAL A 3 20.20 -26.36 0.17
N GLY A 4 19.79 -27.60 -0.12
CA GLY A 4 18.49 -27.91 -0.72
C GLY A 4 17.34 -27.70 0.28
N LYS A 5 17.55 -28.10 1.55
CA LYS A 5 16.56 -27.96 2.62
C LYS A 5 16.31 -26.49 2.98
N PHE A 6 17.37 -25.68 2.97
CA PHE A 6 17.30 -24.24 3.22
C PHE A 6 16.54 -23.48 2.11
N LEU A 7 16.73 -23.84 0.82
CA LEU A 7 15.99 -23.19 -0.27
C LEU A 7 14.51 -23.54 -0.24
N SER A 8 14.15 -24.79 0.05
CA SER A 8 12.75 -25.18 0.19
C SER A 8 12.11 -24.51 1.40
N GLU A 9 12.81 -24.46 2.54
CA GLU A 9 12.33 -23.76 3.74
C GLU A 9 12.14 -22.26 3.51
N GLU A 10 12.97 -21.62 2.68
CA GLU A 10 12.90 -20.18 2.44
C GLU A 10 11.89 -19.79 1.34
N LEU A 11 11.72 -20.61 0.31
CA LEU A 11 10.57 -20.52 -0.60
C LEU A 11 9.27 -20.74 0.17
N THR A 12 9.22 -21.75 1.03
CA THR A 12 8.08 -21.99 1.91
C THR A 12 7.88 -20.86 2.91
N ARG A 13 8.92 -20.18 3.41
CA ARG A 13 8.76 -18.98 4.27
C ARG A 13 8.25 -17.77 3.50
N LEU A 14 8.67 -17.57 2.25
CA LEU A 14 8.14 -16.51 1.39
C LEU A 14 6.72 -16.82 0.96
N GLU A 15 6.40 -18.05 0.59
CA GLU A 15 5.04 -18.54 0.37
C GLU A 15 4.21 -18.44 1.65
N GLN A 16 4.78 -18.69 2.83
CA GLN A 16 4.11 -18.49 4.12
C GLN A 16 3.96 -17.00 4.47
N CYS A 17 4.85 -16.12 4.05
CA CYS A 17 4.65 -14.68 4.12
C CYS A 17 3.53 -14.27 3.17
N ASP A 18 3.55 -14.78 1.93
CA ASP A 18 2.50 -14.59 0.94
C ASP A 18 1.16 -15.06 1.53
N VAL A 19 1.10 -16.22 2.19
CA VAL A 19 -0.08 -16.76 2.87
C VAL A 19 -0.47 -15.93 4.11
N LYS A 20 0.46 -15.56 4.98
CA LYS A 20 0.18 -14.76 6.20
C LYS A 20 -0.33 -13.36 5.88
N PHE A 21 0.20 -12.73 4.83
CA PHE A 21 -0.26 -11.43 4.37
C PHE A 21 -1.50 -11.56 3.47
N ALA A 22 -1.61 -12.63 2.66
CA ALA A 22 -2.80 -12.91 1.85
C ALA A 22 -4.02 -13.26 2.69
N ASP A 23 -3.87 -13.90 3.85
CA ASP A 23 -4.98 -14.18 4.77
C ASP A 23 -5.64 -12.89 5.30
N GLY A 24 -4.87 -11.81 5.43
CA GLY A 24 -5.40 -10.48 5.76
C GLY A 24 -5.94 -9.71 4.56
N MET A 25 -5.54 -10.08 3.33
CA MET A 25 -5.99 -9.43 2.11
C MET A 25 -7.32 -10.01 1.61
N ILE A 26 -8.32 -9.15 1.49
CA ILE A 26 -9.54 -9.48 0.77
C ILE A 26 -9.21 -9.83 -0.68
N ARG A 27 -9.62 -11.01 -1.14
CA ARG A 27 -9.37 -11.44 -2.51
C ARG A 27 -10.12 -10.54 -3.50
N TYR A 28 -9.51 -10.29 -4.64
CA TYR A 28 -10.12 -9.50 -5.72
C TYR A 28 -11.49 -10.07 -6.16
N SER A 29 -11.64 -11.39 -6.20
CA SER A 29 -12.92 -12.05 -6.50
C SER A 29 -14.02 -11.64 -5.53
N ASP A 30 -13.66 -11.48 -4.26
CA ASP A 30 -14.60 -11.18 -3.17
C ASP A 30 -14.98 -9.70 -3.19
N LEU A 31 -14.02 -8.80 -3.45
CA LEU A 31 -14.31 -7.38 -3.73
C LEU A 31 -15.24 -7.22 -4.94
N LYS A 32 -14.98 -7.96 -6.02
CA LYS A 32 -15.82 -7.97 -7.22
C LYS A 32 -17.23 -8.53 -6.93
N ALA A 33 -17.33 -9.56 -6.10
CA ALA A 33 -18.62 -10.12 -5.67
C ALA A 33 -19.40 -9.11 -4.83
N HIS A 34 -18.76 -8.43 -3.87
CA HIS A 34 -19.40 -7.37 -3.10
C HIS A 34 -19.90 -6.23 -3.98
N LEU A 35 -19.13 -5.80 -4.98
CA LEU A 35 -19.57 -4.76 -5.92
C LEU A 35 -20.77 -5.22 -6.76
N ARG A 36 -20.80 -6.48 -7.20
CA ARG A 36 -21.98 -7.04 -7.91
C ARG A 36 -23.22 -7.03 -7.01
N GLN A 37 -23.09 -7.54 -5.78
CA GLN A 37 -24.18 -7.59 -4.82
C GLN A 37 -24.70 -6.18 -4.47
N LEU A 38 -23.81 -5.20 -4.32
CA LEU A 38 -24.18 -3.80 -4.13
C LEU A 38 -25.08 -3.33 -5.27
N LEU A 39 -24.67 -3.57 -6.52
CA LEU A 39 -25.43 -3.15 -7.69
C LEU A 39 -26.78 -3.87 -7.79
N GLU A 40 -26.80 -5.19 -7.59
CA GLU A 40 -28.04 -5.98 -7.63
C GLU A 40 -29.07 -5.51 -6.59
N ASN A 41 -28.62 -5.19 -5.38
CA ASN A 41 -29.52 -4.80 -4.29
C ASN A 41 -29.91 -3.31 -4.30
N HIS A 42 -29.12 -2.45 -4.95
CA HIS A 42 -29.26 -1.00 -4.88
C HIS A 42 -29.26 -0.31 -6.26
N THR A 43 -29.67 -1.01 -7.32
CA THR A 43 -29.70 -0.42 -8.67
C THR A 43 -30.53 0.87 -8.71
N ASN A 44 -31.71 0.89 -8.06
CA ASN A 44 -32.58 2.06 -8.06
C ASN A 44 -31.93 3.25 -7.32
N ASP A 45 -31.31 3.00 -6.15
CA ASP A 45 -30.59 4.04 -5.40
C ASP A 45 -29.46 4.67 -6.22
N VAL A 46 -28.74 3.85 -7.01
CA VAL A 46 -27.68 4.32 -7.90
C VAL A 46 -28.25 5.21 -9.00
N ILE A 47 -29.35 4.78 -9.64
CA ILE A 47 -29.99 5.54 -10.72
C ILE A 47 -30.48 6.88 -10.19
N GLU A 48 -31.29 6.87 -9.12
CA GLU A 48 -31.81 8.09 -8.50
C GLU A 48 -30.68 9.04 -8.12
N ARG A 49 -29.65 8.54 -7.44
CA ARG A 49 -28.55 9.37 -6.99
C ARG A 49 -27.66 9.89 -8.10
N SER A 50 -27.58 9.19 -9.22
CA SER A 50 -26.78 9.61 -10.38
C SER A 50 -27.32 10.87 -11.05
N GLU A 51 -28.63 11.14 -10.86
CA GLU A 51 -29.32 12.32 -11.38
C GLU A 51 -29.39 13.45 -10.35
N THR A 52 -29.22 13.14 -9.06
CA THR A 52 -29.20 14.15 -8.00
C THR A 52 -27.81 14.75 -7.77
N TYR A 53 -27.79 16.06 -7.54
CA TYR A 53 -26.59 16.83 -7.24
C TYR A 53 -26.72 17.49 -5.87
N CYS A 54 -25.62 17.48 -5.10
CA CYS A 54 -25.52 18.06 -3.77
C CYS A 54 -24.64 19.33 -3.85
N GLU A 55 -25.27 20.48 -3.66
CA GLU A 55 -24.59 21.79 -3.67
C GLU A 55 -23.89 22.13 -2.36
N ALA A 56 -24.08 21.33 -1.31
CA ALA A 56 -23.39 21.54 -0.04
C ALA A 56 -21.88 21.29 -0.17
N GLU A 57 -21.10 21.90 0.72
CA GLU A 57 -19.64 21.78 0.74
C GLU A 57 -19.20 20.60 1.63
N CYS A 58 -18.18 19.88 1.17
CA CYS A 58 -17.52 18.84 1.94
C CYS A 58 -16.66 19.50 3.03
N PRO A 59 -16.90 19.24 4.33
CA PRO A 59 -16.17 19.88 5.43
C PRO A 59 -14.70 19.43 5.57
N VAL A 60 -14.26 18.46 4.77
CA VAL A 60 -12.88 17.94 4.80
C VAL A 60 -12.01 18.61 3.74
N CYS A 61 -12.50 18.79 2.52
CA CYS A 61 -11.75 19.43 1.43
C CYS A 61 -12.23 20.83 1.08
N LEU A 62 -13.37 21.26 1.62
CA LEU A 62 -14.04 22.55 1.37
C LEU A 62 -14.50 22.73 -0.08
N ASP A 63 -14.60 21.65 -0.86
CA ASP A 63 -15.18 21.65 -2.20
C ASP A 63 -16.65 21.21 -2.18
N VAL A 64 -17.41 21.60 -3.21
CA VAL A 64 -18.79 21.16 -3.44
C VAL A 64 -18.86 19.63 -3.52
N LEU A 65 -19.85 19.04 -2.87
CA LEU A 65 -20.04 17.58 -2.75
C LEU A 65 -20.33 16.88 -4.08
N GLY A 66 -20.90 17.59 -5.04
CA GLY A 66 -21.09 17.07 -6.39
C GLY A 66 -22.24 16.06 -6.48
N LYS A 67 -22.04 14.99 -7.25
CA LYS A 67 -23.06 13.95 -7.43
C LYS A 67 -23.30 13.14 -6.16
N SER A 68 -24.57 12.90 -5.81
CA SER A 68 -24.92 12.17 -4.59
C SER A 68 -24.38 10.73 -4.54
N THR A 69 -24.03 10.12 -5.68
CA THR A 69 -23.40 8.78 -5.75
C THR A 69 -21.98 8.74 -5.18
N SER A 70 -21.27 9.87 -5.15
CA SER A 70 -19.93 10.00 -4.57
C SER A 70 -19.96 10.55 -3.14
N VAL A 71 -21.15 10.88 -2.62
CA VAL A 71 -21.38 11.45 -1.29
C VAL A 71 -21.79 10.35 -0.31
N THR A 72 -21.22 10.38 0.89
CA THR A 72 -21.66 9.56 2.02
C THR A 72 -22.27 10.47 3.07
N MET A 73 -23.57 10.28 3.35
CA MET A 73 -24.22 10.88 4.50
C MET A 73 -24.08 9.95 5.72
N THR A 74 -23.46 10.46 6.79
CA THR A 74 -23.29 9.72 8.05
C THR A 74 -24.62 9.66 8.83
N SER A 75 -24.79 8.72 9.75
CA SER A 75 -26.02 8.66 10.58
C SER A 75 -26.26 9.88 11.49
N CYS A 76 -25.25 10.72 11.71
CA CYS A 76 -25.39 12.01 12.40
C CYS A 76 -25.85 13.15 11.47
N GLY A 77 -26.13 12.84 10.20
CA GLY A 77 -26.65 13.79 9.21
C GLY A 77 -25.61 14.58 8.43
N HIS A 78 -24.32 14.45 8.77
CA HIS A 78 -23.25 15.15 8.04
C HIS A 78 -22.83 14.40 6.77
N SER A 79 -22.65 15.14 5.68
CA SER A 79 -22.30 14.63 4.35
C SER A 79 -20.86 14.96 3.98
N TYR A 80 -20.22 14.03 3.28
CA TYR A 80 -18.83 14.11 2.86
C TYR A 80 -18.66 13.47 1.49
N HIS A 81 -17.65 13.89 0.73
CA HIS A 81 -17.13 13.01 -0.31
C HIS A 81 -16.73 11.68 0.34
N THR A 82 -17.18 10.57 -0.24
CA THR A 82 -16.94 9.22 0.30
C THR A 82 -15.45 8.97 0.52
N ILE A 83 -14.61 9.41 -0.42
CA ILE A 83 -13.15 9.32 -0.30
C ILE A 83 -12.62 10.23 0.80
N CYS A 84 -13.07 11.49 0.90
CA CYS A 84 -12.58 12.41 1.94
C CYS A 84 -12.91 11.90 3.34
N LEU A 85 -14.12 11.34 3.54
CA LEU A 85 -14.47 10.69 4.79
C LEU A 85 -13.51 9.54 5.07
N ILE A 86 -13.33 8.61 4.13
CA ILE A 86 -12.43 7.47 4.31
C ILE A 86 -10.98 7.91 4.57
N SER A 87 -10.48 8.89 3.82
CA SER A 87 -9.19 9.55 4.01
C SER A 87 -9.02 10.00 5.45
N SER A 88 -10.00 10.74 6.00
CA SER A 88 -9.98 11.24 7.38
C SER A 88 -9.96 10.15 8.47
N LEU A 89 -10.39 8.92 8.14
CA LEU A 89 -10.47 7.81 9.10
C LEU A 89 -9.27 6.89 9.06
N GLY A 90 -8.68 6.71 7.88
CA GLY A 90 -7.72 5.63 7.67
C GLY A 90 -6.32 5.88 8.23
N ASP A 91 -6.06 7.02 8.88
CA ASP A 91 -4.87 7.15 9.73
C ASP A 91 -5.07 6.44 11.09
N GLY A 92 -6.24 5.85 11.35
CA GLY A 92 -6.57 5.15 12.59
C GLY A 92 -6.74 6.06 13.80
N LEU A 93 -6.44 7.36 13.64
CA LEU A 93 -6.51 8.38 14.68
C LEU A 93 -7.94 8.89 14.90
N CYS A 94 -8.82 8.77 13.90
CA CYS A 94 -10.17 9.27 13.97
C CYS A 94 -11.19 8.16 13.70
N THR A 95 -12.00 7.85 14.71
CA THR A 95 -13.17 6.97 14.59
C THR A 95 -14.47 7.75 14.78
N SER A 96 -14.45 9.06 14.51
CA SER A 96 -15.57 9.96 14.74
C SER A 96 -15.83 10.88 13.55
N CYS A 97 -17.08 11.34 13.41
CA CYS A 97 -17.46 12.36 12.43
C CYS A 97 -16.53 13.59 12.55
N PRO A 98 -15.88 14.05 11.46
CA PRO A 98 -15.00 15.21 11.50
C PRO A 98 -15.68 16.52 11.96
N LEU A 99 -17.00 16.64 11.81
CA LEU A 99 -17.76 17.83 12.22
C LEU A 99 -18.21 17.78 13.68
N CYS A 100 -18.92 16.74 14.09
CA CYS A 100 -19.55 16.69 15.41
C CYS A 100 -18.93 15.69 16.39
N ARG A 101 -17.87 14.98 15.99
CA ARG A 101 -17.16 13.96 16.78
C ARG A 101 -18.02 12.79 17.26
N THR A 102 -19.23 12.63 16.72
CA THR A 102 -20.05 11.44 16.96
C THR A 102 -19.31 10.20 16.48
N SER A 103 -19.29 9.12 17.29
CA SER A 103 -18.56 7.88 16.97
C SER A 103 -19.06 7.20 15.70
N LEU A 104 -18.15 6.88 14.77
CA LEU A 104 -18.48 6.27 13.49
C LEU A 104 -18.83 4.78 13.57
N SER A 105 -18.49 4.12 14.68
CA SER A 105 -18.99 2.78 14.98
C SER A 105 -20.52 2.72 15.08
N LYS A 106 -21.16 3.87 15.35
CA LYS A 106 -22.62 4.04 15.35
C LYS A 106 -23.13 4.74 14.07
N LEU A 107 -22.25 5.06 13.13
CA LEU A 107 -22.52 5.87 11.93
C LEU A 107 -22.45 5.14 10.61
N VAL A 108 -22.18 3.82 10.57
CA VAL A 108 -22.32 3.08 9.30
C VAL A 108 -23.73 3.33 8.79
N PRO A 109 -23.90 4.09 7.70
CA PRO A 109 -25.24 4.44 7.24
C PRO A 109 -25.98 3.15 6.89
N THR A 110 -27.25 3.03 7.23
CA THR A 110 -28.06 1.95 6.68
C THR A 110 -28.31 2.20 5.19
N GLY A 111 -28.64 1.16 4.44
CA GLY A 111 -28.91 1.29 3.00
C GLY A 111 -27.65 1.54 2.17
N PHE A 112 -27.79 2.24 1.05
CA PHE A 112 -26.76 2.37 0.03
C PHE A 112 -25.45 2.99 0.53
N ASP A 113 -25.52 4.08 1.29
CA ASP A 113 -24.33 4.84 1.71
C ASP A 113 -23.37 3.99 2.54
N GLY A 114 -23.89 3.18 3.46
CA GLY A 114 -23.04 2.30 4.25
C GLY A 114 -22.53 1.09 3.50
N VAL A 115 -23.27 0.59 2.51
CA VAL A 115 -22.78 -0.50 1.65
C VAL A 115 -21.64 0.01 0.76
N CYS A 116 -21.79 1.18 0.14
CA CYS A 116 -20.74 1.84 -0.64
C CYS A 116 -19.53 2.16 0.22
N PHE A 117 -19.72 2.83 1.36
CA PHE A 117 -18.67 3.16 2.30
C PHE A 117 -17.88 1.93 2.77
N LYS A 118 -18.56 0.83 3.14
CA LYS A 118 -17.93 -0.44 3.51
C LYS A 118 -17.09 -1.03 2.37
N LEU A 119 -17.59 -0.97 1.13
CA LEU A 119 -16.84 -1.46 -0.03
C LEU A 119 -15.55 -0.66 -0.21
N ILE A 120 -15.61 0.67 -0.15
CA ILE A 120 -14.42 1.50 -0.32
C ILE A 120 -13.45 1.33 0.85
N CYS A 121 -13.94 1.17 2.09
CA CYS A 121 -13.09 0.83 3.23
C CYS A 121 -12.36 -0.51 3.03
N LYS A 122 -13.04 -1.54 2.51
CA LYS A 122 -12.43 -2.83 2.18
C LYS A 122 -11.33 -2.68 1.13
N ILE A 123 -11.52 -1.84 0.11
CA ILE A 123 -10.50 -1.52 -0.89
C ILE A 123 -9.30 -0.86 -0.20
N ARG A 124 -9.53 0.16 0.63
CA ARG A 124 -8.46 0.84 1.37
C ARG A 124 -7.66 -0.09 2.26
N ILE A 125 -8.31 -0.92 3.07
CA ILE A 125 -7.65 -1.90 3.93
C ILE A 125 -6.76 -2.83 3.09
N ASN A 126 -7.24 -3.28 1.93
CA ASN A 126 -6.47 -4.11 1.02
C ASN A 126 -5.21 -3.40 0.51
N VAL A 127 -5.36 -2.12 0.15
CA VAL A 127 -4.28 -1.25 -0.33
C VAL A 127 -3.22 -1.06 0.76
N ASP A 128 -3.64 -0.67 1.96
CA ASP A 128 -2.75 -0.42 3.10
C ASP A 128 -2.01 -1.71 3.51
N THR A 129 -2.72 -2.84 3.50
CA THR A 129 -2.12 -4.17 3.78
C THR A 129 -1.06 -4.54 2.74
N ALA A 130 -1.36 -4.33 1.44
CA ALA A 130 -0.41 -4.59 0.37
C ALA A 130 0.83 -3.69 0.46
N GLN A 131 0.65 -2.40 0.79
CA GLN A 131 1.75 -1.47 1.01
C GLN A 131 2.63 -1.88 2.21
N ALA A 132 2.02 -2.28 3.32
CA ALA A 132 2.74 -2.74 4.51
C ALA A 132 3.55 -4.01 4.22
N CYS A 133 2.94 -4.98 3.52
CA CYS A 133 3.62 -6.18 3.04
C CYS A 133 4.83 -5.82 2.16
N HIS A 134 4.61 -4.95 1.15
CA HIS A 134 5.67 -4.52 0.25
C HIS A 134 6.86 -3.91 0.98
N ARG A 135 6.59 -2.98 1.90
CA ARG A 135 7.62 -2.34 2.74
C ARG A 135 8.38 -3.37 3.57
N SER A 136 7.68 -4.29 4.22
CA SER A 136 8.30 -5.33 5.05
C SER A 136 9.23 -6.24 4.24
N VAL A 137 8.79 -6.70 3.06
CA VAL A 137 9.60 -7.57 2.19
C VAL A 137 10.82 -6.81 1.67
N LEU A 138 10.65 -5.56 1.25
CA LEU A 138 11.76 -4.74 0.75
C LEU A 138 12.84 -4.51 1.82
N GLU A 139 12.45 -4.21 3.06
CA GLU A 139 13.40 -4.04 4.16
C GLU A 139 14.13 -5.35 4.51
N ASP A 140 13.45 -6.50 4.42
CA ASP A 140 14.11 -7.81 4.58
C ASP A 140 15.16 -8.07 3.49
N ILE A 141 14.83 -7.79 2.23
CA ILE A 141 15.78 -7.91 1.11
C ILE A 141 17.00 -7.02 1.35
N LYS A 142 16.80 -5.75 1.72
CA LYS A 142 17.90 -4.82 2.04
C LYS A 142 18.75 -5.31 3.21
N ARG A 143 18.14 -5.86 4.26
CA ARG A 143 18.85 -6.44 5.40
C ARG A 143 19.73 -7.61 4.96
N ARG A 144 19.18 -8.57 4.23
CA ARG A 144 19.90 -9.75 3.75
C ARG A 144 21.00 -9.42 2.76
N LYS A 145 20.80 -8.42 1.90
CA LYS A 145 21.86 -7.88 1.02
C LYS A 145 23.07 -7.43 1.84
N ARG A 146 22.84 -6.60 2.88
CA ARG A 146 23.90 -6.12 3.78
C ARG A 146 24.61 -7.25 4.53
N GLU A 147 23.89 -8.30 4.92
CA GLU A 147 24.49 -9.49 5.55
C GLU A 147 25.41 -10.23 4.57
N CYS A 148 24.97 -10.45 3.32
CA CYS A 148 25.79 -11.05 2.26
C CYS A 148 27.05 -10.23 1.94
N GLU A 149 26.93 -8.89 1.92
CA GLU A 149 28.05 -7.98 1.72
C GLU A 149 29.10 -8.15 2.84
N LYS A 150 28.67 -8.15 4.11
CA LYS A 150 29.55 -8.39 5.26
C LYS A 150 30.22 -9.76 5.25
N ASP A 151 29.49 -10.81 4.87
CA ASP A 151 30.05 -12.16 4.78
C ASP A 151 31.05 -12.30 3.64
N ALA A 152 30.84 -11.60 2.54
CA ALA A 152 31.79 -11.54 1.44
C ALA A 152 33.10 -10.83 1.84
N GLU A 153 33.01 -9.69 2.52
CA GLU A 153 34.18 -8.95 3.04
C GLU A 153 35.05 -9.85 3.94
N LYS A 154 34.41 -10.62 4.84
CA LYS A 154 35.12 -11.62 5.66
C LYS A 154 35.82 -12.67 4.80
N LEU A 155 35.14 -13.28 3.82
CA LEU A 155 35.76 -14.31 2.98
C LEU A 155 36.96 -13.79 2.19
N TRP A 156 36.92 -12.53 1.73
CA TRP A 156 38.06 -11.89 1.08
C TRP A 156 39.27 -11.79 2.01
N SER A 157 39.08 -11.46 3.28
CA SER A 157 40.17 -11.36 4.26
C SER A 157 40.86 -12.71 4.55
N PHE A 158 40.15 -13.83 4.41
CA PHE A 158 40.67 -15.16 4.76
C PHE A 158 41.03 -16.06 3.56
N GLN A 159 40.90 -15.58 2.31
CA GLN A 159 41.11 -16.39 1.09
C GLN A 159 40.31 -17.71 1.04
N ILE A 160 39.10 -17.75 1.63
CA ILE A 160 38.32 -18.99 1.75
C ILE A 160 37.41 -19.23 0.53
N GLY A 161 37.37 -20.46 0.02
CA GLY A 161 36.64 -20.89 -1.19
C GLY A 161 35.10 -20.94 -1.13
N ARG A 162 34.42 -20.22 -0.23
CA ARG A 162 32.94 -20.29 -0.08
C ARG A 162 32.14 -19.34 -0.99
N LYS A 163 32.67 -18.95 -2.15
CA LYS A 163 32.02 -18.02 -3.10
C LYS A 163 30.62 -18.45 -3.55
N LYS A 164 30.40 -19.76 -3.75
CA LYS A 164 29.12 -20.32 -4.23
C LYS A 164 27.94 -20.04 -3.30
N GLY A 165 28.18 -19.93 -1.98
CA GLY A 165 27.13 -19.68 -1.00
C GLY A 165 26.53 -18.28 -1.14
N ILE A 166 27.39 -17.26 -1.21
CA ILE A 166 26.96 -15.85 -1.33
C ILE A 166 26.23 -15.61 -2.64
N LEU A 167 26.78 -16.09 -3.77
CA LEU A 167 26.13 -15.95 -5.07
C LEU A 167 24.74 -16.58 -5.08
N LYS A 168 24.59 -17.76 -4.44
CA LYS A 168 23.29 -18.42 -4.30
C LYS A 168 22.30 -17.58 -3.48
N THR A 169 22.74 -16.96 -2.39
CA THR A 169 21.89 -16.07 -1.58
C THR A 169 21.49 -14.83 -2.38
N MET A 170 22.42 -14.17 -3.06
CA MET A 170 22.13 -12.99 -3.89
C MET A 170 21.16 -13.32 -5.04
N SER A 171 21.34 -14.45 -5.73
CA SER A 171 20.36 -14.93 -6.71
C SER A 171 18.98 -15.17 -6.09
N SER A 172 18.92 -15.58 -4.83
CA SER A 172 17.64 -15.73 -4.11
C SER A 172 17.00 -14.37 -3.84
N LEU A 173 17.78 -13.34 -3.49
CA LEU A 173 17.27 -11.99 -3.31
C LEU A 173 16.70 -11.41 -4.61
N LEU A 174 17.36 -11.65 -5.75
CA LEU A 174 16.83 -11.25 -7.07
C LEU A 174 15.45 -11.87 -7.34
N ARG A 175 15.29 -13.17 -7.06
CA ARG A 175 13.97 -13.83 -7.18
C ARG A 175 12.91 -13.23 -6.25
N CYS A 176 13.30 -12.78 -5.06
CA CYS A 176 12.39 -12.11 -4.13
C CYS A 176 11.94 -10.76 -4.68
N ILE A 177 12.86 -9.96 -5.24
CA ILE A 177 12.53 -8.68 -5.89
C ILE A 177 11.55 -8.91 -7.06
N GLU A 178 11.81 -9.91 -7.90
CA GLU A 178 10.92 -10.23 -9.03
C GLU A 178 9.54 -10.76 -8.60
N ALA A 179 9.47 -11.49 -7.49
CA ALA A 179 8.20 -11.88 -6.89
C ALA A 179 7.44 -10.66 -6.36
N LEU A 180 8.14 -9.75 -5.69
CA LEU A 180 7.58 -8.51 -5.15
C LEU A 180 7.03 -7.61 -6.27
N GLU A 181 7.76 -7.44 -7.37
CA GLU A 181 7.32 -6.70 -8.56
C GLU A 181 6.04 -7.30 -9.16
N ARG A 182 5.97 -8.64 -9.27
CA ARG A 182 4.77 -9.33 -9.77
C ARG A 182 3.57 -9.13 -8.84
N PHE A 183 3.77 -9.24 -7.53
CA PHE A 183 2.75 -8.99 -6.52
C PHE A 183 2.19 -7.57 -6.62
N SER A 184 3.08 -6.57 -6.64
CA SER A 184 2.74 -5.16 -6.78
C SER A 184 1.92 -4.88 -8.04
N LYS A 185 2.37 -5.40 -9.19
CA LYS A 185 1.68 -5.26 -10.47
C LYS A 185 0.29 -5.92 -10.46
N ALA A 186 0.17 -7.11 -9.88
CA ALA A 186 -1.09 -7.84 -9.79
C ALA A 186 -2.12 -7.08 -8.92
N THR A 187 -1.70 -6.60 -7.76
CA THR A 187 -2.55 -5.84 -6.82
C THR A 187 -3.09 -4.57 -7.47
N ALA A 188 -2.22 -3.78 -8.09
CA ALA A 188 -2.64 -2.55 -8.74
C ALA A 188 -3.50 -2.79 -9.98
N THR A 189 -3.21 -3.83 -10.76
CA THR A 189 -4.09 -4.25 -11.87
C THR A 189 -5.49 -4.61 -11.35
N GLY A 190 -5.56 -5.30 -10.21
CA GLY A 190 -6.81 -5.58 -9.50
C GLY A 190 -7.54 -4.29 -9.12
N ILE A 191 -6.90 -3.39 -8.39
CA ILE A 191 -7.50 -2.12 -7.96
C ILE A 191 -7.97 -1.30 -9.16
N CYS A 192 -7.14 -1.13 -10.20
CA CYS A 192 -7.51 -0.47 -11.46
C CYS A 192 -8.80 -1.04 -12.06
N LYS A 193 -8.96 -2.37 -12.09
CA LYS A 193 -10.16 -3.02 -12.62
C LYS A 193 -11.39 -2.75 -11.74
N ILE A 194 -11.25 -2.75 -10.41
CA ILE A 194 -12.33 -2.37 -9.49
C ILE A 194 -12.70 -0.91 -9.66
N SER A 195 -11.73 0.01 -9.64
CA SER A 195 -11.97 1.45 -9.82
C SER A 195 -12.63 1.75 -11.16
N SER A 196 -12.20 1.09 -12.24
CA SER A 196 -12.84 1.21 -13.56
C SER A 196 -14.27 0.67 -13.57
N LYS A 197 -14.56 -0.38 -12.79
CA LYS A 197 -15.92 -0.90 -12.66
C LYS A 197 -16.79 0.07 -11.87
N ILE A 198 -16.29 0.60 -10.75
CA ILE A 198 -16.95 1.65 -9.95
C ILE A 198 -17.23 2.88 -10.81
N ALA A 199 -16.26 3.33 -11.62
CA ALA A 199 -16.42 4.46 -12.54
C ALA A 199 -17.60 4.26 -13.51
N LYS A 200 -17.76 3.03 -14.02
CA LYS A 200 -18.82 2.68 -14.98
C LYS A 200 -20.18 2.46 -14.34
N THR A 201 -20.22 2.09 -13.06
CA THR A 201 -21.47 1.61 -12.45
C THR A 201 -22.02 2.52 -11.37
N LEU A 202 -21.18 3.23 -10.64
CA LEU A 202 -21.59 4.11 -9.54
C LEU A 202 -21.39 5.56 -9.93
N ASP A 203 -20.13 5.94 -10.13
CA ASP A 203 -19.79 7.32 -10.43
C ASP A 203 -18.39 7.42 -11.06
N PRO A 204 -18.25 8.06 -12.24
CA PRO A 204 -16.97 8.23 -12.92
C PRO A 204 -15.92 8.94 -12.08
N GLU A 205 -16.31 9.96 -11.32
CA GLU A 205 -15.40 10.78 -10.52
C GLU A 205 -14.88 9.99 -9.31
N LEU A 206 -15.77 9.29 -8.60
CA LEU A 206 -15.40 8.37 -7.52
C LEU A 206 -14.41 7.31 -8.03
N GLY A 207 -14.70 6.69 -9.17
CA GLY A 207 -13.80 5.70 -9.76
C GLY A 207 -12.44 6.28 -10.15
N ALA A 208 -12.41 7.49 -10.70
CA ALA A 208 -11.17 8.20 -11.03
C ALA A 208 -10.34 8.52 -9.77
N ARG A 209 -10.98 9.09 -8.74
CA ARG A 209 -10.31 9.43 -7.47
C ARG A 209 -9.83 8.18 -6.73
N LEU A 210 -10.56 7.07 -6.74
CA LEU A 210 -10.07 5.80 -6.16
C LEU A 210 -8.83 5.30 -6.90
N LYS A 211 -8.80 5.42 -8.23
CA LYS A 211 -7.64 5.05 -9.02
C LYS A 211 -6.46 5.96 -8.69
N GLU A 212 -6.67 7.28 -8.61
CA GLU A 212 -5.62 8.21 -8.24
C GLU A 212 -5.09 7.94 -6.82
N GLU A 213 -5.98 7.88 -5.83
CA GLU A 213 -5.61 7.72 -4.43
C GLU A 213 -4.95 6.37 -4.14
N TYR A 214 -5.49 5.28 -4.69
CA TYR A 214 -5.03 3.93 -4.34
C TYR A 214 -4.13 3.28 -5.37
N VAL A 215 -4.12 3.73 -6.62
CA VAL A 215 -3.17 3.22 -7.62
C VAL A 215 -2.01 4.19 -7.75
N THR A 216 -2.26 5.48 -7.97
CA THR A 216 -1.17 6.43 -8.22
C THR A 216 -0.36 6.75 -6.96
N ARG A 217 -1.02 6.94 -5.80
CA ARG A 217 -0.32 7.27 -4.54
C ARG A 217 0.16 6.06 -3.76
N MET A 218 -0.09 4.85 -4.23
CA MET A 218 0.59 3.68 -3.67
C MET A 218 2.10 3.89 -3.80
N LEU A 219 2.81 3.90 -2.68
CA LEU A 219 4.26 4.17 -2.64
C LEU A 219 5.05 3.22 -3.55
N TYR A 220 4.55 2.00 -3.77
CA TYR A 220 5.14 1.05 -4.72
C TYR A 220 4.61 1.16 -6.16
N TYR A 221 3.67 2.05 -6.45
CA TYR A 221 3.23 2.33 -7.81
C TYR A 221 3.89 3.58 -8.39
N GLN A 222 4.33 4.51 -7.54
CA GLN A 222 5.48 5.34 -7.88
C GLN A 222 6.71 4.46 -8.22
N ASP A 223 6.74 3.24 -7.70
CA ASP A 223 7.66 2.17 -8.10
C ASP A 223 7.23 1.36 -9.36
N CYS A 224 6.11 1.62 -10.03
CA CYS A 224 5.64 0.83 -11.19
C CYS A 224 5.07 1.66 -12.35
N ALA A 225 4.98 3.00 -12.23
CA ALA A 225 4.56 3.90 -13.30
C ALA A 225 5.56 3.87 -14.47
N GLU A 226 5.14 4.36 -15.65
CA GLU A 226 5.88 4.29 -16.93
C GLU A 226 7.31 4.89 -16.88
N ASP A 227 7.61 5.70 -15.85
CA ASP A 227 8.93 6.29 -15.61
C ASP A 227 9.88 5.40 -14.78
N GLY A 228 9.38 4.26 -14.27
CA GLY A 228 10.15 3.20 -13.60
C GLY A 228 10.62 3.55 -12.18
N ASN A 229 10.45 2.62 -11.23
CA ASN A 229 11.03 2.77 -9.89
C ASN A 229 12.54 3.00 -9.98
N LYS A 230 13.04 3.89 -9.15
CA LYS A 230 14.44 3.86 -8.75
C LYS A 230 14.70 2.78 -7.70
N THR A 231 13.87 2.59 -6.69
CA THR A 231 14.22 1.75 -5.51
C THR A 231 14.43 0.25 -5.78
N THR A 232 13.41 -0.49 -6.25
CA THR A 232 13.52 -1.94 -6.53
C THR A 232 14.43 -2.22 -7.73
N ALA A 233 14.35 -1.38 -8.76
CA ALA A 233 15.22 -1.48 -9.93
C ALA A 233 16.69 -1.18 -9.58
N ASN A 234 16.96 -0.14 -8.79
CA ASN A 234 18.31 0.15 -8.28
C ASN A 234 18.78 -0.98 -7.38
N LEU A 235 17.94 -1.49 -6.46
CA LEU A 235 18.33 -2.59 -5.60
C LEU A 235 18.64 -3.86 -6.42
N LYS A 236 17.86 -4.13 -7.47
CA LYS A 236 18.11 -5.21 -8.42
C LYS A 236 19.44 -4.99 -9.15
N ALA A 237 19.67 -3.79 -9.68
CA ALA A 237 20.90 -3.41 -10.36
C ALA A 237 22.13 -3.52 -9.44
N GLU A 238 22.04 -3.02 -8.20
CA GLU A 238 23.07 -3.13 -7.18
C GLU A 238 23.41 -4.59 -6.87
N ILE A 239 22.41 -5.47 -6.74
CA ILE A 239 22.65 -6.89 -6.49
C ILE A 239 23.31 -7.56 -7.71
N ILE A 240 22.88 -7.23 -8.93
CA ILE A 240 23.47 -7.76 -10.17
C ILE A 240 24.93 -7.31 -10.28
N GLU A 241 25.20 -6.01 -10.18
CA GLU A 241 26.54 -5.43 -10.22
C GLU A 241 27.44 -6.06 -9.15
N TYR A 242 26.92 -6.22 -7.93
CA TYR A 242 27.63 -6.87 -6.84
C TYR A 242 28.01 -8.31 -7.18
N MET A 243 27.06 -9.09 -7.71
CA MET A 243 27.29 -10.48 -8.11
C MET A 243 28.34 -10.61 -9.22
N GLU A 244 28.29 -9.72 -10.22
CA GLU A 244 29.25 -9.70 -11.34
C GLU A 244 30.66 -9.37 -10.84
N ASN A 245 30.81 -8.33 -10.03
CA ASN A 245 32.08 -7.93 -9.44
C ASN A 245 32.64 -9.03 -8.51
N PHE A 246 31.80 -9.61 -7.66
CA PHE A 246 32.20 -10.71 -6.76
C PHE A 246 32.64 -11.96 -7.53
N SER A 247 31.95 -12.31 -8.62
CA SER A 247 32.29 -13.45 -9.49
C SER A 247 33.61 -13.23 -10.23
N ALA A 248 33.85 -12.00 -10.70
CA ALA A 248 35.09 -11.60 -11.35
C ALA A 248 36.29 -11.51 -10.39
N GLY A 249 36.09 -11.71 -9.08
CA GLY A 249 37.14 -11.53 -8.10
C GLY A 249 37.57 -10.07 -7.94
N ARG A 250 36.74 -9.11 -8.34
CA ARG A 250 36.99 -7.70 -8.09
C ARG A 250 36.59 -7.38 -6.66
N HIS A 251 37.52 -6.82 -5.89
CA HIS A 251 37.21 -6.33 -4.55
C HIS A 251 36.35 -5.06 -4.69
N ILE A 252 35.09 -5.17 -4.34
CA ILE A 252 34.20 -4.01 -4.26
C ILE A 252 34.59 -3.29 -2.97
N ARG A 253 35.20 -2.12 -3.07
CA ARG A 253 35.27 -1.24 -1.90
C ARG A 253 33.88 -0.65 -1.74
N SER A 254 33.24 -0.92 -0.62
CA SER A 254 31.99 -0.27 -0.27
C SER A 254 32.25 1.24 -0.21
N ASN A 255 31.77 2.00 -1.20
CA ASN A 255 31.76 3.45 -1.16
C ASN A 255 30.74 3.89 -0.11
N SER A 256 31.11 3.83 1.17
CA SER A 256 30.26 4.21 2.29
C SER A 256 30.05 5.72 2.43
N SER A 257 30.36 6.52 1.40
CA SER A 257 30.35 7.99 1.45
C SER A 257 29.37 8.69 0.52
N SER A 258 28.59 7.97 -0.30
CA SER A 258 27.50 8.60 -1.08
C SER A 258 26.16 8.43 -0.37
N SER A 259 25.96 9.18 0.72
CA SER A 259 24.61 9.47 1.20
C SER A 259 23.93 10.37 0.16
N THR A 260 23.37 9.80 -0.90
CA THR A 260 22.29 10.48 -1.62
C THR A 260 21.17 10.64 -0.61
N GLY A 261 20.97 11.87 -0.16
CA GLY A 261 19.95 12.24 0.81
C GLY A 261 18.57 11.94 0.25
N PHE A 262 18.11 10.70 0.41
CA PHE A 262 16.70 10.38 0.39
C PHE A 262 16.10 10.99 1.66
N ARG A 263 15.66 12.24 1.56
CA ARG A 263 14.66 12.76 2.50
C ARG A 263 13.43 11.89 2.31
N CYS A 264 13.24 10.94 3.22
CA CYS A 264 11.96 10.33 3.44
C CYS A 264 11.02 11.47 3.82
N LEU A 265 10.18 11.93 2.90
CA LEU A 265 9.06 12.81 3.18
C LEU A 265 8.00 11.99 3.92
N ILE A 266 8.32 11.55 5.13
CA ILE A 266 7.32 11.32 6.15
C ILE A 266 7.10 12.72 6.75
N PRO A 267 5.87 13.24 6.80
CA PRO A 267 5.60 14.46 7.55
C PRO A 267 6.13 14.26 8.97
N GLN A 268 7.10 15.07 9.40
CA GLN A 268 7.47 15.13 10.81
C GLN A 268 6.27 15.68 11.56
N ILE A 269 5.61 14.82 12.34
CA ILE A 269 4.67 15.23 13.37
C ILE A 269 5.51 15.39 14.64
N ASP A 270 6.21 16.52 14.73
CA ASP A 270 6.85 17.10 15.93
C ASP A 270 6.75 18.62 15.63
N ASP A 271 5.98 19.47 16.30
CA ASP A 271 5.76 19.66 17.73
C ASP A 271 4.32 20.17 17.97
N MET A 272 3.46 19.37 18.59
CA MET A 272 2.36 19.93 19.40
C MET A 272 2.83 19.89 20.85
N GLN A 273 3.46 20.99 21.26
CA GLN A 273 3.68 21.27 22.67
C GLN A 273 2.31 21.31 23.36
N TYR A 274 2.06 20.27 24.15
CA TYR A 274 0.99 20.21 25.12
C TYR A 274 1.32 21.23 26.21
N VAL A 275 0.72 22.42 26.13
CA VAL A 275 0.67 23.34 27.27
C VAL A 275 -0.40 22.77 28.20
N ALA A 276 0.06 21.96 29.16
CA ALA A 276 -0.69 21.66 30.37
C ALA A 276 -0.38 22.71 31.43
N GLU A 277 -1.35 22.89 32.33
CA GLU A 277 -1.31 23.65 33.60
C GLU A 277 -1.79 25.11 33.50
N THR A 278 -3.06 25.37 33.88
CA THR A 278 -3.59 25.72 35.23
C THR A 278 -3.70 27.26 35.34
N GLU A 279 -4.71 27.93 35.90
CA GLU A 279 -5.49 27.78 37.12
C GLU A 279 -6.76 28.67 37.03
N VAL A 280 -7.84 28.22 37.67
CA VAL A 280 -8.65 28.99 38.64
C VAL A 280 -8.85 30.50 38.40
N ASN A 281 -10.02 30.87 37.91
CA ASN A 281 -10.99 31.77 38.57
C ASN A 281 -12.32 31.79 37.81
#